data_AF-A0A392N4G9-F1
#
_entry.id   AF-A0A392N4G9-F1
#
_cell.length_a   1.000
_cell.length_b   1.000
_cell.length_c   1.000
_cell.angle_alpha   90.00
_cell.angle_beta   90.00
_cell.angle_gamma   90.00
#
_symmetry.space_group_name_H-M   'P 1'
#
loop_
_entity.id
_entity.type
_entity.pdbx_description
1 polymer ?
#
loop_
_entity_poly.entity_id
_entity_poly.type
_entity_poly.pdbx_seq_one_letter_code
_entity_poly.pdbx_strand_id
1 'polypeptide(L)'
;VTRFPLEWSDEHFKLKTEEFLTADGSLTVEERAGFEKLKAYVRSFKPCKFITKTGEDALDKDGKPRIEARHVNTRMLLACKSAEEEKVLLDKIAD
;
A
#
# COMPACT_ATOMS: atom_id res chain seq x y z
N VAL A 1 11.45 21.40 -0.41
CA VAL A 1 10.00 21.66 -0.60
C VAL A 1 9.43 20.46 -1.33
N THR A 2 8.46 19.78 -0.72
CA THR A 2 7.89 18.51 -1.19
C THR A 2 7.29 18.66 -2.59
N ARG A 3 7.73 17.80 -3.53
CA ARG A 3 7.29 17.75 -4.94
C ARG A 3 6.07 16.85 -5.18
N PHE A 4 5.63 16.12 -4.17
CA PHE A 4 4.43 15.29 -4.29
C PHE A 4 3.22 16.10 -3.85
N PRO A 5 2.30 16.45 -4.78
CA PRO A 5 1.02 17.01 -4.40
C PRO A 5 0.24 15.92 -3.65
N LEU A 6 -0.13 16.22 -2.41
CA LEU A 6 -0.97 15.34 -1.58
C LEU A 6 -2.44 15.38 -2.02
N GLU A 7 -2.76 16.17 -3.04
CA GLU A 7 -4.07 16.26 -3.68
C GLU A 7 -3.93 16.01 -5.18
N TRP A 8 -4.85 15.22 -5.73
CA TRP A 8 -4.91 14.96 -7.17
C TRP A 8 -5.96 15.89 -7.77
N SER A 9 -5.57 16.71 -8.74
CA SER A 9 -6.50 17.50 -9.55
C SER A 9 -6.76 16.83 -10.90
N ASP A 10 -7.80 17.28 -11.61
CA ASP A 10 -8.12 16.82 -12.98
C ASP A 10 -6.93 16.96 -13.96
N GLU A 11 -6.00 17.88 -13.68
CA GLU A 11 -4.80 18.05 -14.50
C GLU A 11 -3.80 16.90 -14.33
N HIS A 12 -3.74 16.29 -13.15
CA HIS A 12 -2.85 15.15 -12.90
C HIS A 12 -3.26 13.94 -13.73
N PHE A 13 -4.54 13.75 -14.00
CA PHE A 13 -5.04 12.67 -14.87
C PHE A 13 -4.75 12.89 -16.35
N LYS A 14 -4.37 14.11 -16.76
CA LYS A 14 -3.94 14.41 -18.13
C LYS A 14 -2.47 14.07 -18.36
N LEU A 15 -1.69 13.95 -17.29
CA LEU A 15 -0.28 13.59 -17.36
C LEU A 15 -0.13 12.09 -17.61
N LYS A 16 0.88 11.72 -18.41
CA LYS A 16 1.19 10.32 -18.66
C LYS A 16 1.91 9.73 -17.45
N THR A 17 1.84 8.41 -17.30
CA THR A 17 2.48 7.69 -16.19
C THR A 17 3.97 8.01 -16.08
N GLU A 18 4.66 8.22 -17.20
CA GLU A 18 6.10 8.52 -17.23
C GLU A 18 6.45 9.81 -16.49
N GLU A 19 5.54 10.79 -16.45
CA GLU A 19 5.75 12.07 -15.73
C GLU A 19 5.80 11.88 -14.20
N PHE A 20 5.34 10.74 -13.70
CA PHE A 20 5.37 10.38 -12.28
C PHE A 20 6.51 9.40 -11.93
N LEU A 21 7.36 9.05 -12.90
CA LEU A 21 8.49 8.16 -12.69
C LEU A 21 9.78 8.96 -12.47
N THR A 22 10.45 8.70 -11.36
CA THR A 22 11.79 9.24 -11.09
C THR A 22 12.83 8.15 -11.32
N ALA A 23 13.79 8.39 -12.22
CA ALA A 23 14.88 7.45 -12.48
C ALA A 23 15.82 7.39 -11.26
N ASP A 24 16.32 6.20 -10.91
CA ASP A 24 17.21 6.02 -9.74
C ASP A 24 18.44 6.95 -9.78
N GLY A 25 19.03 7.14 -10.96
CA GLY A 25 20.17 8.04 -11.17
C GLY A 25 19.87 9.53 -11.02
N SER A 26 18.59 9.92 -10.94
CA SER A 26 18.17 11.32 -10.78
C SER A 26 17.89 11.70 -9.32
N LEU A 27 17.91 10.73 -8.40
CA LEU A 27 17.71 10.96 -6.97
C LEU A 27 18.94 11.64 -6.36
N THR A 28 18.71 12.67 -5.52
CA THR A 28 19.78 13.19 -4.67
C THR A 28 20.21 12.15 -3.62
N VAL A 29 21.35 12.39 -2.96
CA VAL A 29 21.84 11.50 -1.88
C VAL A 29 20.80 11.39 -0.76
N GLU A 30 20.16 12.50 -0.41
CA GLU A 30 19.11 12.56 0.62
C GLU A 30 17.84 11.82 0.19
N GLU A 31 17.40 11.99 -1.05
CA GLU A 31 16.22 11.31 -1.59
C GLU A 31 16.44 9.79 -1.66
N ARG A 32 17.64 9.36 -2.09
CA ARG A 32 18.02 7.95 -2.10
C ARG A 32 18.02 7.36 -0.68
N ALA A 33 18.56 8.07 0.30
CA ALA A 33 18.52 7.64 1.69
C ALA A 33 17.08 7.55 2.22
N GLY A 34 16.21 8.49 1.84
CA GLY A 34 14.78 8.43 2.16
C GLY A 34 14.08 7.23 1.53
N PHE A 35 14.38 6.95 0.25
CA PHE A 35 13.82 5.80 -0.47
C PHE A 35 14.25 4.46 0.13
N GLU A 36 15.51 4.31 0.54
CA GLU A 36 15.96 3.09 1.20
C GLU A 36 15.32 2.88 2.59
N LYS A 37 15.05 3.96 3.34
CA LYS A 37 14.25 3.88 4.57
C LYS A 37 12.83 3.37 4.28
N LEU A 38 12.20 3.88 3.22
CA LEU A 38 10.86 3.44 2.80
C LEU A 38 10.85 1.96 2.40
N LYS A 39 11.84 1.51 1.62
CA LYS A 39 12.01 0.09 1.27
C LYS A 39 12.16 -0.79 2.51
N ALA A 40 12.99 -0.38 3.47
CA ALA A 40 13.20 -1.12 4.71
C ALA A 40 11.89 -1.22 5.53
N TYR A 41 11.12 -0.14 5.60
CA TYR A 41 9.81 -0.10 6.24
C TYR A 41 8.80 -1.04 5.56
N VAL A 42 8.69 -1.02 4.23
CA VAL A 42 7.80 -1.94 3.51
C VAL A 42 8.23 -3.39 3.68
N ARG A 43 9.54 -3.67 3.71
CA ARG A 43 10.07 -5.02 3.95
C ARG A 43 9.82 -5.52 5.37
N SER A 44 9.63 -4.65 6.36
CA SER A 44 9.33 -5.07 7.73
C SER A 44 7.87 -5.48 7.92
N PHE A 45 7.01 -5.26 6.92
CA PHE A 45 5.63 -5.70 6.97
C PHE A 45 5.57 -7.21 7.07
N LYS A 46 4.92 -7.69 8.12
CA LYS A 46 4.69 -9.12 8.29
C LYS A 46 3.74 -9.58 7.19
N PRO A 47 4.09 -10.62 6.44
CA PRO A 47 3.16 -11.16 5.47
C PRO A 47 1.91 -11.68 6.19
N CYS A 48 0.73 -11.16 5.84
CA CYS A 48 -0.52 -11.63 6.41
C CYS A 48 -0.89 -12.99 5.80
N LYS A 49 -1.27 -13.93 6.65
CA LYS A 49 -1.87 -15.19 6.20
C LYS A 49 -3.25 -14.89 5.63
N PHE A 50 -3.57 -15.49 4.49
CA PHE A 50 -4.91 -15.37 3.94
C PHE A 50 -5.87 -16.23 4.75
N ILE A 51 -6.81 -15.59 5.45
CA ILE A 51 -7.82 -16.30 6.24
C ILE A 51 -9.08 -16.49 5.38
N THR A 52 -9.57 -17.72 5.33
CA THR A 52 -10.82 -18.09 4.68
C THR A 52 -12.03 -17.45 5.36
N LYS A 53 -13.20 -17.48 4.71
CA LYS A 53 -14.45 -16.95 5.31
C LYS A 53 -14.84 -17.64 6.63
N THR A 54 -14.30 -18.83 6.89
CA THR A 54 -14.53 -19.62 8.11
C THR A 54 -13.52 -19.32 9.23
N GLY A 55 -12.52 -18.46 8.99
CA GLY A 55 -11.51 -18.12 10.00
C GLY A 55 -10.26 -19.01 9.97
N GLU A 56 -10.14 -19.93 9.00
CA GLU A 56 -9.00 -20.84 8.88
C GLU A 56 -7.95 -20.32 7.90
N ASP A 57 -6.66 -20.65 8.12
CA ASP A 57 -5.57 -20.35 7.19
C ASP A 57 -5.86 -21.01 5.82
N ALA A 58 -6.02 -20.22 4.76
CA ALA A 58 -6.13 -20.76 3.41
C ALA A 58 -4.80 -21.37 3.00
N LEU A 59 -4.85 -22.53 2.36
CA LEU A 59 -3.67 -23.23 1.88
C LEU A 59 -3.41 -22.93 0.41
N ASP A 60 -2.14 -22.91 0.02
CA ASP A 60 -1.72 -22.90 -1.38
C ASP A 60 -1.81 -24.31 -2.00
N LYS A 61 -1.42 -24.42 -3.28
CA LYS A 61 -1.41 -25.68 -4.04
C LYS A 61 -0.50 -26.76 -3.44
N ASP A 62 0.44 -26.38 -2.58
CA ASP A 62 1.42 -27.25 -1.94
C ASP A 62 1.01 -27.55 -0.46
N GLY A 63 -0.17 -27.09 -0.04
CA GLY A 63 -0.72 -27.31 1.30
C GLY A 63 -0.13 -26.41 2.39
N LYS A 64 0.60 -25.34 2.03
CA LYS A 64 1.17 -24.37 2.98
C LYS A 64 0.26 -23.16 3.17
N PRO A 65 0.31 -22.46 4.31
CA PRO A 65 -0.45 -21.23 4.51
C PRO A 65 -0.16 -20.23 3.39
N ARG A 66 -1.21 -19.82 2.69
CA ARG A 66 -1.16 -18.85 1.60
C ARG A 66 -0.81 -17.50 2.20
N ILE A 67 0.33 -16.98 1.79
CA ILE A 67 0.82 -15.67 2.15
C ILE A 67 0.56 -14.75 0.96
N GLU A 68 -0.28 -13.74 1.15
CA GLU A 68 -0.54 -12.73 0.12
C GLU A 68 -0.48 -11.32 0.68
N ALA A 69 -0.12 -10.38 -0.18
CA ALA A 69 -0.24 -8.96 0.15
C ALA A 69 -1.71 -8.64 0.41
N ARG A 70 -2.01 -8.19 1.64
CA ARG A 70 -3.34 -7.70 1.96
C ARG A 70 -3.51 -6.32 1.35
N HIS A 71 -4.19 -6.28 0.21
CA HIS A 71 -4.52 -5.02 -0.45
C HIS A 71 -5.58 -4.26 0.34
N VAL A 72 -5.37 -2.96 0.52
CA VAL A 72 -6.41 -2.06 1.05
C VAL A 72 -7.59 -2.09 0.10
N ASN A 73 -8.78 -2.39 0.61
CA ASN A 73 -10.01 -2.28 -0.17
C ASN A 73 -10.36 -0.80 -0.37
N THR A 74 -9.72 -0.17 -1.34
CA THR A 74 -9.85 1.27 -1.64
C THR A 74 -11.30 1.66 -1.92
N ARG A 75 -12.10 0.77 -2.52
CA ARG A 75 -13.53 1.01 -2.75
C ARG A 75 -14.33 1.12 -1.46
N MET A 76 -14.05 0.26 -0.47
CA MET A 76 -14.69 0.35 0.84
C MET A 76 -14.19 1.56 1.63
N LEU A 77 -12.89 1.84 1.54
CA LEU A 77 -12.27 2.99 2.20
C LEU A 77 -12.89 4.30 1.71
N LEU A 78 -13.06 4.46 0.39
CA LEU A 78 -13.72 5.62 -0.21
C LEU A 78 -15.22 5.69 0.10
N ALA A 79 -15.83 4.60 0.52
CA ALA A 79 -17.25 4.55 0.90
C ALA A 79 -17.48 4.87 2.38
N CYS A 80 -16.42 4.90 3.21
CA CYS A 80 -16.50 5.27 4.62
C CYS A 80 -17.01 6.71 4.78
N LYS A 81 -17.91 6.92 5.74
CA LYS A 81 -18.50 8.23 6.04
C LYS A 81 -17.99 8.82 7.36
N SER A 82 -17.20 8.07 8.11
CA SER A 82 -16.58 8.53 9.35
C SER A 82 -15.19 7.93 9.56
N ALA A 83 -14.41 8.59 10.42
CA ALA A 83 -13.07 8.15 10.79
C ALA A 83 -13.08 6.81 11.55
N GLU A 84 -14.17 6.50 12.25
CA GLU A 84 -14.36 5.22 12.95
C GLU A 84 -14.56 4.07 11.97
N GLU A 85 -15.37 4.26 10.92
CA GLU A 85 -15.55 3.27 9.85
C GLU A 85 -14.24 3.01 9.10
N GLU A 86 -13.50 4.08 8.79
CA GLU A 86 -12.16 4.00 8.19
C GLU A 86 -11.21 3.21 9.09
N LYS A 87 -11.14 3.55 10.38
CA LYS A 87 -10.27 2.88 11.33
C LYS A 87 -10.60 1.40 11.45
N VAL A 88 -11.87 1.03 11.56
CA VAL A 88 -12.30 -0.39 11.61
C VAL A 88 -11.90 -1.13 10.33
N LEU A 89 -11.98 -0.49 9.17
CA LEU A 89 -11.58 -1.10 7.90
C LEU A 89 -10.06 -1.31 7.83
N LEU A 90 -9.27 -0.34 8.31
CA LEU A 90 -7.81 -0.40 8.32
C LEU A 90 -7.26 -1.32 9.41
N ASP A 91 -7.89 -1.39 10.58
CA ASP A 91 -7.50 -2.29 11.68
C ASP A 91 -7.62 -3.76 11.23
N LYS A 92 -8.62 -4.10 10.40
CA LYS A 92 -8.73 -5.43 9.76
C LYS A 92 -7.57 -5.79 8.83
N ILE A 93 -6.73 -4.82 8.46
CA ILE A 93 -5.52 -5.02 7.66
C ILE A 93 -4.32 -5.29 8.58
N ALA A 94 -4.33 -4.77 9.81
CA ALA A 94 -3.23 -4.86 10.77
C ALA A 94 -3.20 -6.18 11.58
N ASP A 95 -4.34 -6.85 11.74
CA ASP A 95 -4.47 -8.18 12.40
C ASP A 95 -3.99 -9.34 11.52
#